data_AF-Q27ST1-F1
#
_entry.id   AF-Q27ST1-F1
#
_cell.length_a   1.000
_cell.length_b   1.000
_cell.length_c   1.000
_cell.angle_alpha   90.00
_cell.angle_beta   90.00
_cell.angle_gamma   90.00
#
_symmetry.space_group_name_H-M   'P 1'
#
loop_
_entity.id
_entity.type
_entity.pdbx_description
1 polymer ?
#
loop_
_entity_poly.entity_id
_entity_poly.type
_entity_poly.pdbx_seq_one_letter_code
_entity_poly.pdbx_strand_id
1 'polypeptide(L)'
;KLCWTPQRKTLREIKMSIEKGIAFNVNNYQELHRVASVIAEVGTAHAHVGIRVNPQVGAGTIQAMSTATATSKIGIAMHDVSVSDLVELFRDRAWLRRLHCHGGSQGCSLELMTSGVRRTVDLALTINEELFRRQINVIDIGGGLPVHFDSEEVALTYQQYAAALRATVPEAFDGTF
;
A
#
# COMPACT_ATOMS: atom_id res chain seq x y z
N LYS A 1 16.06 -0.26 -6.49
CA LYS A 1 15.49 -0.93 -5.30
C LYS A 1 14.32 -1.79 -5.78
N LEU A 2 14.28 -3.08 -5.43
CA LEU A 2 13.22 -4.02 -5.84
C LEU A 2 12.10 -4.06 -4.77
N CYS A 3 10.84 -4.11 -5.20
CA CYS A 3 9.67 -4.33 -4.35
C CYS A 3 8.90 -5.56 -4.86
N TRP A 4 8.72 -6.58 -4.03
CA TRP A 4 8.07 -7.85 -4.37
C TRP A 4 6.64 -7.91 -3.80
N THR A 5 5.62 -7.89 -4.65
CA THR A 5 4.22 -7.74 -4.21
C THR A 5 3.21 -8.79 -4.73
N PRO A 6 3.57 -10.08 -4.95
CA PRO A 6 2.55 -11.07 -5.30
C PRO A 6 1.60 -11.32 -4.11
N GLN A 7 0.38 -11.74 -4.42
CA GLN A 7 -0.70 -11.91 -3.42
C GLN A 7 -0.48 -13.09 -2.47
N ARG A 8 0.42 -14.02 -2.81
CA ARG A 8 0.69 -15.24 -2.04
C ARG A 8 2.18 -15.58 -2.08
N LYS A 9 2.99 -14.93 -1.25
CA LYS A 9 4.40 -15.30 -1.08
C LYS A 9 4.50 -16.58 -0.26
N THR A 10 5.43 -17.46 -0.57
CA THR A 10 5.82 -18.65 0.21
C THR A 10 6.80 -18.28 1.33
N LEU A 11 7.02 -19.18 2.30
CA LEU A 11 8.03 -18.96 3.34
C LEU A 11 9.43 -18.74 2.76
N ARG A 12 9.78 -19.50 1.71
CA ARG A 12 11.06 -19.35 0.99
C ARG A 12 11.21 -17.97 0.37
N GLU A 13 10.18 -17.46 -0.29
CA GLU A 13 10.21 -16.12 -0.89
C GLU A 13 10.30 -15.02 0.17
N ILE A 14 9.59 -15.18 1.30
CA ILE A 14 9.65 -14.24 2.42
C ILE A 14 11.06 -14.20 3.01
N LYS A 15 11.64 -15.37 3.33
CA LYS A 15 13.00 -15.48 3.88
C LYS A 15 14.04 -14.89 2.93
N MET A 16 13.99 -15.28 1.66
CA MET A 16 14.88 -14.72 0.64
C MET A 16 14.75 -13.19 0.54
N SER A 17 13.52 -12.66 0.61
CA SER A 17 13.29 -11.21 0.50
C SER A 17 13.92 -10.47 1.68
N ILE A 18 13.76 -10.99 2.91
CA ILE A 18 14.38 -10.40 4.11
C ILE A 18 15.90 -10.48 4.03
N GLU A 19 16.47 -11.67 3.77
CA GLU A 19 17.93 -11.87 3.70
C GLU A 19 18.60 -11.00 2.63
N LYS A 20 17.92 -10.72 1.52
CA LYS A 20 18.44 -9.88 0.43
C LYS A 20 18.10 -8.39 0.59
N GLY A 21 17.39 -7.99 1.64
CA GLY A 21 16.92 -6.60 1.79
C GLY A 21 15.96 -6.14 0.69
N ILE A 22 15.19 -7.07 0.13
CA ILE A 22 14.16 -6.78 -0.87
C ILE A 22 12.90 -6.31 -0.14
N ALA A 23 12.35 -5.18 -0.55
CA ALA A 23 11.11 -4.68 0.01
C ALA A 23 9.92 -5.55 -0.42
N PHE A 24 8.93 -5.71 0.44
CA PHE A 24 7.69 -6.39 0.05
C PHE A 24 6.51 -5.97 0.94
N ASN A 25 5.31 -6.14 0.39
CA ASN A 25 4.06 -5.83 1.10
C ASN A 25 3.26 -7.10 1.35
N VAL A 26 2.85 -7.29 2.60
CA VAL A 26 1.97 -8.36 3.05
C VAL A 26 0.56 -8.10 2.55
N ASN A 27 -0.08 -9.12 1.96
CA ASN A 27 -1.40 -8.99 1.34
C ASN A 27 -2.56 -9.34 2.29
N ASN A 28 -2.32 -10.16 3.31
CA ASN A 28 -3.35 -10.59 4.28
C ASN A 28 -2.72 -11.07 5.60
N TYR A 29 -3.56 -11.31 6.61
CA TYR A 29 -3.11 -11.75 7.94
C TYR A 29 -2.36 -13.09 7.93
N GLN A 30 -2.76 -14.05 7.08
CA GLN A 30 -2.05 -15.34 6.98
C GLN A 30 -0.61 -15.17 6.50
N GLU A 31 -0.38 -14.27 5.55
CA GLU A 31 0.96 -13.88 5.13
C GLU A 31 1.69 -13.10 6.23
N LEU A 32 1.01 -12.22 6.97
CA LEU A 32 1.61 -11.50 8.10
C LEU A 32 2.16 -12.45 9.15
N HIS A 33 1.41 -13.50 9.52
CA HIS A 33 1.87 -14.51 10.48
C HIS A 33 3.10 -15.27 9.98
N ARG A 34 3.16 -15.60 8.69
CA ARG A 34 4.32 -16.24 8.09
C ARG A 34 5.55 -15.33 8.10
N VAL A 35 5.37 -14.04 7.81
CA VAL A 35 6.45 -13.06 7.92
C VAL A 35 6.94 -12.92 9.35
N ALA A 36 6.03 -12.84 10.33
CA ALA A 36 6.40 -12.77 11.74
C ALA A 36 7.22 -14.01 12.17
N SER A 37 6.83 -15.21 11.72
CA SER A 37 7.59 -16.44 11.96
C SER A 37 9.00 -16.39 11.37
N VAL A 38 9.16 -15.89 10.14
CA VAL A 38 10.48 -15.78 9.51
C VAL A 38 11.32 -14.71 10.20
N ILE A 39 10.74 -13.57 10.56
CA ILE A 39 11.45 -12.50 11.29
C ILE A 39 11.95 -12.99 12.66
N ALA A 40 11.18 -13.83 13.35
CA ALA A 40 11.63 -14.45 14.60
C ALA A 40 12.86 -15.36 14.40
N GLU A 41 13.01 -15.97 13.22
CA GLU A 41 14.14 -16.83 12.87
C GLU A 41 15.38 -16.03 12.42
N VAL A 42 15.20 -15.05 11.52
CA VAL A 42 16.31 -14.38 10.82
C VAL A 42 16.59 -12.94 11.29
N GLY A 43 15.74 -12.40 12.17
CA GLY A 43 15.84 -11.02 12.66
C GLY A 43 15.28 -9.96 11.71
N THR A 44 15.48 -8.69 12.08
CA THR A 44 14.83 -7.52 11.44
C THR A 44 15.79 -6.60 10.69
N ALA A 45 17.11 -6.84 10.74
CA ALA A 45 18.12 -5.91 10.25
C ALA A 45 17.95 -5.51 8.76
N HIS A 46 17.47 -6.45 7.94
CA HIS A 46 17.23 -6.25 6.51
C HIS A 46 15.74 -6.26 6.13
N ALA A 47 14.85 -6.26 7.12
CA ALA A 47 13.41 -6.35 6.89
C ALA A 47 12.85 -5.02 6.35
N HIS A 48 12.31 -5.06 5.14
CA HIS A 48 11.65 -3.94 4.48
C HIS A 48 10.20 -4.29 4.17
N VAL A 49 9.42 -4.48 5.24
CA VAL A 49 8.07 -5.03 5.16
C VAL A 49 7.02 -3.93 5.31
N GLY A 50 6.00 -3.98 4.46
CA GLY A 50 4.77 -3.20 4.59
C GLY A 50 3.50 -4.04 4.61
N ILE A 51 2.37 -3.39 4.83
CA ILE A 51 1.05 -3.96 4.60
C ILE A 51 0.46 -3.34 3.35
N ARG A 52 -0.11 -4.19 2.49
CA ARG A 52 -1.02 -3.76 1.44
C ARG A 52 -2.39 -3.52 2.06
N VAL A 53 -2.89 -2.30 1.97
CA VAL A 53 -4.24 -1.93 2.37
C VAL A 53 -5.10 -1.69 1.13
N ASN A 54 -6.39 -1.93 1.28
CA ASN A 54 -7.40 -1.64 0.27
C ASN A 54 -8.30 -0.50 0.77
N PRO A 55 -8.19 0.70 0.17
CA PRO A 55 -8.98 1.86 0.59
C PRO A 55 -10.47 1.76 0.21
N GLN A 56 -10.85 0.76 -0.61
CA GLN A 56 -12.23 0.47 -1.04
C GLN A 56 -12.92 1.64 -1.78
N VAL A 57 -12.15 2.44 -2.52
CA VAL A 57 -12.65 3.56 -3.34
C VAL A 57 -12.42 3.40 -4.84
N GLY A 58 -11.76 2.33 -5.28
CA GLY A 58 -11.37 2.15 -6.69
C GLY A 58 -12.41 1.44 -7.54
N ALA A 59 -13.69 1.70 -7.33
CA ALA A 59 -14.75 1.21 -8.22
C ALA A 59 -14.81 2.09 -9.47
N GLY A 60 -13.90 1.86 -10.41
CA GLY A 60 -13.90 2.53 -11.72
C GLY A 60 -15.08 2.10 -12.60
N THR A 61 -15.24 2.78 -13.75
CA THR A 61 -16.30 2.50 -14.73
C THR A 61 -16.16 1.13 -15.40
N ILE A 62 -14.95 0.56 -15.39
CA ILE A 62 -14.66 -0.79 -15.94
C ILE A 62 -14.54 -1.77 -14.77
N GLN A 63 -15.66 -2.38 -14.39
CA GLN A 63 -15.74 -3.25 -13.21
C GLN A 63 -14.68 -4.36 -13.17
N ALA A 64 -14.39 -4.99 -14.31
CA ALA A 64 -13.40 -6.06 -14.40
C ALA A 64 -11.96 -5.62 -14.07
N MET A 65 -11.67 -4.32 -14.19
CA MET A 65 -10.37 -3.74 -13.90
C MET A 65 -10.31 -3.10 -12.50
N SER A 66 -11.42 -2.99 -11.78
CA SER A 66 -11.48 -2.35 -10.46
C SER A 66 -10.88 -3.24 -9.37
N THR A 67 -9.72 -2.86 -8.83
CA THR A 67 -8.95 -3.68 -7.86
C THR A 67 -9.07 -3.25 -6.40
N ALA A 68 -9.58 -2.04 -6.14
CA ALA A 68 -9.78 -1.50 -4.80
C ALA A 68 -11.28 -1.37 -4.49
N THR A 69 -12.01 -2.47 -4.69
CA THR A 69 -13.44 -2.61 -4.38
C THR A 69 -13.64 -3.36 -3.06
N ALA A 70 -14.86 -3.35 -2.52
CA ALA A 70 -15.22 -4.09 -1.31
C ALA A 70 -15.11 -5.62 -1.46
N THR A 71 -15.22 -6.15 -2.69
CA THR A 71 -15.10 -7.59 -2.96
C THR A 71 -13.68 -8.02 -3.34
N SER A 72 -12.71 -7.09 -3.30
CA SER A 72 -11.33 -7.39 -3.69
C SER A 72 -10.63 -8.25 -2.65
N LYS A 73 -9.96 -9.31 -3.13
CA LYS A 73 -9.12 -10.21 -2.32
C LYS A 73 -7.71 -9.66 -2.03
N ILE A 74 -7.47 -8.40 -2.38
CA ILE A 74 -6.14 -7.79 -2.43
C ILE A 74 -6.01 -6.79 -1.29
N GLY A 75 -5.02 -6.99 -0.43
CA GLY A 75 -4.79 -6.15 0.74
C GLY A 75 -5.81 -6.38 1.86
N ILE A 76 -5.53 -5.76 3.00
CA ILE A 76 -6.45 -5.67 4.13
C ILE A 76 -7.47 -4.57 3.83
N ALA A 77 -8.76 -4.93 3.82
CA ALA A 77 -9.87 -4.00 3.60
C ALA A 77 -9.97 -3.00 4.76
N MET A 78 -9.82 -1.71 4.47
CA MET A 78 -9.76 -0.67 5.50
C MET A 78 -11.09 -0.39 6.18
N HIS A 79 -12.22 -0.70 5.53
CA HIS A 79 -13.56 -0.51 6.12
C HIS A 79 -13.98 -1.70 6.98
N ASP A 80 -13.32 -2.86 6.80
CA ASP A 80 -13.66 -4.10 7.50
C ASP A 80 -12.86 -4.26 8.80
N VAL A 81 -11.90 -3.37 9.06
CA VAL A 81 -10.98 -3.43 10.19
C VAL A 81 -10.94 -2.06 10.87
N SER A 82 -10.96 -2.04 12.21
CA SER A 82 -10.87 -0.77 12.92
C SER A 82 -9.48 -0.17 12.80
N VAL A 83 -9.38 1.17 12.80
CA VAL A 83 -8.09 1.86 12.81
C VAL A 83 -7.29 1.47 14.06
N SER A 84 -7.95 1.29 15.20
CA SER A 84 -7.31 0.84 16.45
C SER A 84 -6.63 -0.53 16.29
N ASP A 85 -7.29 -1.49 15.63
CA ASP A 85 -6.70 -2.82 15.42
C ASP A 85 -5.43 -2.74 14.54
N LEU A 86 -5.44 -1.85 13.53
CA LEU A 86 -4.26 -1.60 12.71
C LEU A 86 -3.15 -0.94 13.54
N VAL A 87 -3.47 0.07 14.35
CA VAL A 87 -2.49 0.73 15.24
C VAL A 87 -1.82 -0.28 16.17
N GLU A 88 -2.59 -1.13 16.85
CA GLU A 88 -2.05 -2.19 17.73
C GLU A 88 -1.21 -3.20 16.94
N LEU A 89 -1.64 -3.58 15.74
CA LEU A 89 -0.87 -4.46 14.86
C LEU A 89 0.53 -3.90 14.57
N PHE A 90 0.63 -2.60 14.29
CA PHE A 90 1.89 -1.90 14.05
C PHE A 90 2.70 -1.68 15.34
N ARG A 91 2.03 -1.48 16.48
CA ARG A 91 2.65 -1.37 17.81
C ARG A 91 3.45 -2.63 18.15
N ASP A 92 2.83 -3.80 17.97
CA ASP A 92 3.42 -5.11 18.23
C ASP A 92 4.55 -5.48 17.27
N ARG A 93 4.65 -4.80 16.12
CA ARG A 93 5.53 -5.17 15.00
C ARG A 93 6.33 -3.96 14.55
N ALA A 94 7.29 -3.53 15.37
CA ALA A 94 8.16 -2.40 15.06
C ALA A 94 8.92 -2.53 13.71
N TRP A 95 9.12 -3.76 13.21
CA TRP A 95 9.73 -4.04 11.90
C TRP A 95 8.81 -3.75 10.70
N LEU A 96 7.52 -3.54 10.93
CA LEU A 96 6.54 -3.25 9.89
C LEU A 96 6.45 -1.73 9.68
N ARG A 97 7.07 -1.21 8.63
CA ARG A 97 7.35 0.24 8.52
C ARG A 97 6.77 0.91 7.29
N ARG A 98 5.88 0.21 6.57
CA ARG A 98 5.41 0.67 5.26
C ARG A 98 3.94 0.38 5.05
N LEU A 99 3.30 1.20 4.24
CA LEU A 99 1.97 0.94 3.70
C LEU A 99 2.04 0.93 2.18
N HIS A 100 1.16 0.13 1.59
CA HIS A 100 0.98 0.08 0.15
C HIS A 100 -0.50 0.09 -0.19
N CYS A 101 -0.89 0.92 -1.15
CA CYS A 101 -2.21 0.86 -1.76
C CYS A 101 -2.06 0.73 -3.27
N HIS A 102 -3.16 0.36 -3.92
CA HIS A 102 -3.28 0.51 -5.36
C HIS A 102 -4.46 1.44 -5.61
N GLY A 103 -4.17 2.70 -5.91
CA GLY A 103 -5.18 3.77 -5.96
C GLY A 103 -6.07 3.73 -7.19
N GLY A 104 -5.65 3.11 -8.29
CA GLY A 104 -6.36 3.20 -9.56
C GLY A 104 -6.16 2.01 -10.49
N SER A 105 -6.95 2.00 -11.55
CA SER A 105 -6.85 1.10 -12.69
C SER A 105 -7.59 1.73 -13.88
N GLN A 106 -7.60 1.07 -15.03
CA GLN A 106 -8.37 1.51 -16.19
C GLN A 106 -9.83 1.83 -15.79
N GLY A 107 -10.32 3.00 -16.20
CA GLY A 107 -11.67 3.47 -15.86
C GLY A 107 -11.81 4.15 -14.49
N CYS A 108 -10.73 4.31 -13.72
CA CYS A 108 -10.73 5.16 -12.53
C CYS A 108 -10.50 6.64 -12.90
N SER A 109 -11.27 7.55 -12.30
CA SER A 109 -11.00 8.99 -12.41
C SER A 109 -9.81 9.40 -11.54
N LEU A 110 -9.23 10.56 -11.84
CA LEU A 110 -8.15 11.15 -11.05
C LEU A 110 -8.54 11.37 -9.57
N GLU A 111 -9.80 11.72 -9.33
CA GLU A 111 -10.38 11.88 -8.00
C GLU A 111 -10.41 10.56 -7.22
N LEU A 112 -10.88 9.47 -7.85
CA LEU A 112 -10.88 8.14 -7.20
C LEU A 112 -9.47 7.68 -6.85
N MET A 113 -8.52 7.90 -7.77
CA MET A 113 -7.12 7.54 -7.55
C MET A 113 -6.49 8.28 -6.37
N THR A 114 -6.64 9.61 -6.34
CA THR A 114 -6.10 10.45 -5.27
C THR A 114 -6.80 10.22 -3.93
N SER A 115 -8.11 9.92 -3.93
CA SER A 115 -8.87 9.54 -2.74
C SER A 115 -8.36 8.25 -2.09
N GLY A 116 -7.97 7.26 -2.90
CA GLY A 116 -7.39 6.01 -2.41
C GLY A 116 -6.04 6.22 -1.72
N VAL A 117 -5.22 7.11 -2.29
CA VAL A 117 -3.95 7.51 -1.68
C VAL A 117 -4.18 8.30 -0.40
N ARG A 118 -5.10 9.27 -0.39
CA ARG A 118 -5.47 10.06 0.80
C ARG A 118 -5.81 9.18 1.98
N ARG A 119 -6.72 8.22 1.82
CA ARG A 119 -7.10 7.28 2.90
C ARG A 119 -5.90 6.51 3.45
N THR A 120 -4.98 6.12 2.57
CA THR A 120 -3.76 5.39 2.96
C THR A 120 -2.79 6.30 3.74
N VAL A 121 -2.66 7.56 3.32
CA VAL A 121 -1.87 8.59 4.03
C VAL A 121 -2.49 8.92 5.38
N ASP A 122 -3.81 9.08 5.47
CA ASP A 122 -4.53 9.29 6.74
C ASP A 122 -4.21 8.18 7.75
N LEU A 123 -4.34 6.92 7.32
CA LEU A 123 -4.00 5.78 8.17
C LEU A 123 -2.53 5.83 8.63
N ALA A 124 -1.60 6.19 7.73
CA ALA A 124 -0.18 6.30 8.06
C ALA A 124 0.08 7.38 9.11
N LEU A 125 -0.58 8.53 8.99
CA LEU A 125 -0.51 9.64 9.94
C LEU A 125 -1.06 9.21 11.30
N THR A 126 -2.25 8.61 11.35
CA THR A 126 -2.85 8.11 12.60
C THR A 126 -1.94 7.08 13.28
N ILE A 127 -1.36 6.14 12.54
CA ILE A 127 -0.42 5.16 13.12
C ILE A 127 0.82 5.87 13.70
N ASN A 128 1.38 6.85 12.99
CA ASN A 128 2.57 7.56 13.47
C ASN A 128 2.27 8.42 14.71
N GLU A 129 1.10 9.05 14.75
CA GLU A 129 0.60 9.85 15.86
C GLU A 129 0.36 8.99 17.11
N GLU A 130 -0.45 7.93 17.00
CA GLU A 130 -0.82 7.04 18.11
C GLU A 130 0.37 6.23 18.67
N LEU A 131 1.43 6.05 17.87
CA LEU A 131 2.67 5.40 18.30
C LEU A 131 3.77 6.39 18.71
N PHE A 132 3.50 7.71 18.62
CA PHE A 132 4.42 8.79 18.96
C PHE A 132 5.80 8.64 18.28
N ARG A 133 5.84 8.10 17.06
CA ARG A 133 7.08 7.85 16.30
C ARG A 133 6.80 7.71 14.80
N ARG A 134 7.82 7.91 13.97
CA ARG A 134 7.78 7.60 12.52
C ARG A 134 7.83 6.09 12.27
N GLN A 135 6.74 5.41 12.61
CA GLN A 135 6.54 3.97 12.38
C GLN A 135 6.49 3.68 10.88
N ILE A 136 5.57 4.35 10.17
CA ILE A 136 5.44 4.32 8.72
C ILE A 136 6.40 5.35 8.14
N ASN A 137 7.32 4.88 7.29
CA ASN A 137 8.33 5.69 6.63
C ASN A 137 8.46 5.39 5.12
N VAL A 138 7.48 4.70 4.54
CA VAL A 138 7.31 4.57 3.10
C VAL A 138 5.82 4.34 2.86
N ILE A 139 5.27 5.10 1.93
CA ILE A 139 3.96 4.83 1.33
C ILE A 139 4.19 4.52 -0.15
N ASP A 140 3.87 3.29 -0.55
CA ASP A 140 3.89 2.85 -1.95
C ASP A 140 2.48 2.96 -2.52
N ILE A 141 2.24 3.95 -3.39
CA ILE A 141 0.91 4.22 -3.94
C ILE A 141 0.52 3.29 -5.10
N GLY A 142 1.43 2.39 -5.50
CA GLY A 142 1.24 1.50 -6.64
C GLY A 142 1.23 2.21 -7.99
N GLY A 143 0.80 1.49 -9.02
CA GLY A 143 0.58 2.01 -10.37
C GLY A 143 -0.90 2.20 -10.66
N GLY A 144 -1.29 1.93 -11.91
CA GLY A 144 -2.69 1.95 -12.34
C GLY A 144 -3.12 3.25 -13.03
N LEU A 145 -2.16 4.11 -13.41
CA LEU A 145 -2.44 5.26 -14.25
C LEU A 145 -3.05 4.78 -15.59
N PRO A 146 -4.24 5.25 -15.99
CA PRO A 146 -4.88 4.76 -17.20
C PRO A 146 -4.10 5.11 -18.46
N VAL A 147 -4.18 4.22 -19.46
CA VAL A 147 -3.69 4.43 -20.82
C VAL A 147 -4.82 4.27 -21.83
N HIS A 148 -4.66 4.88 -23.01
CA HIS A 148 -5.53 4.65 -24.16
C HIS A 148 -4.99 3.47 -24.96
N PHE A 149 -5.83 2.44 -25.16
CA PHE A 149 -5.45 1.28 -25.97
C PHE A 149 -5.74 1.46 -27.45
N ASP A 150 -6.76 2.28 -27.78
CA ASP A 150 -7.26 2.45 -29.15
C ASP A 150 -6.66 3.68 -29.85
N SER A 151 -5.89 4.51 -29.14
CA SER A 151 -5.25 5.71 -29.69
C SER A 151 -3.97 6.09 -28.95
N GLU A 152 -3.13 6.88 -29.62
CA GLU A 152 -1.94 7.53 -29.03
C GLU A 152 -2.29 8.78 -28.19
N GLU A 153 -3.59 9.06 -27.98
CA GLU A 153 -4.02 10.21 -27.21
C GLU A 153 -3.79 9.96 -25.71
N VAL A 154 -3.13 10.90 -25.04
CA VAL A 154 -2.88 10.82 -23.60
C VAL A 154 -3.93 11.62 -22.85
N ALA A 155 -5.00 10.98 -22.35
CA ALA A 155 -6.00 11.70 -21.54
C ALA A 155 -5.49 12.07 -20.13
N LEU A 156 -4.52 11.34 -19.58
CA LEU A 156 -3.96 11.63 -18.26
C LEU A 156 -2.45 11.42 -18.23
N THR A 157 -1.72 12.50 -17.99
CA THR A 157 -0.26 12.51 -17.91
C THR A 157 0.23 12.23 -16.48
N TYR A 158 1.48 11.78 -16.36
CA TYR A 158 2.15 11.66 -15.06
C TYR A 158 2.21 13.00 -14.30
N GLN A 159 2.41 14.12 -15.01
CA GLN A 159 2.44 15.46 -14.41
C GLN A 159 1.08 15.83 -13.82
N GLN A 160 -0.03 15.56 -14.52
CA GLN A 160 -1.37 15.81 -14.00
C GLN A 160 -1.67 14.95 -12.77
N TYR A 161 -1.27 13.68 -12.78
CA TYR A 161 -1.45 12.82 -11.61
C TYR A 161 -0.64 13.31 -10.41
N ALA A 162 0.63 13.66 -10.62
CA ALA A 162 1.48 14.22 -9.56
C ALA A 162 0.94 15.55 -9.02
N ALA A 163 0.41 16.43 -9.89
CA ALA A 163 -0.19 17.69 -9.47
C ALA A 163 -1.45 17.48 -8.61
N ALA A 164 -2.31 16.55 -9.00
CA ALA A 164 -3.49 16.21 -8.20
C ALA A 164 -3.11 15.58 -6.86
N LEU A 165 -2.11 14.68 -6.83
CA LEU A 165 -1.58 14.15 -5.58
C LEU A 165 -1.04 15.27 -4.67
N ARG A 166 -0.28 16.24 -5.20
CA ARG A 166 0.20 17.38 -4.39
C ARG A 166 -0.95 18.20 -3.79
N ALA A 167 -2.06 18.34 -4.51
CA ALA A 167 -3.23 19.05 -4.03
C ALA A 167 -4.01 18.27 -2.96
N THR A 168 -4.15 16.94 -3.11
CA THR A 168 -4.99 16.11 -2.25
C THR A 168 -4.25 15.49 -1.06
N VAL A 169 -2.95 15.21 -1.22
CA VAL A 169 -2.07 14.55 -0.23
C VAL A 169 -0.70 15.23 -0.15
N PRO A 170 -0.64 16.51 0.25
CA PRO A 170 0.62 17.26 0.33
C PRO A 170 1.67 16.59 1.24
N GLU A 171 1.24 15.84 2.27
CA GLU A 171 2.12 15.12 3.22
C GLU A 171 2.94 14.00 2.55
N ALA A 172 2.51 13.53 1.37
CA ALA A 172 3.30 12.59 0.58
C ALA A 172 4.54 13.26 -0.07
N PHE A 173 4.66 14.59 -0.01
CA PHE A 173 5.70 15.37 -0.69
C PHE A 173 6.60 16.19 0.25
N ASP A 174 6.33 16.22 1.56
CA ASP A 174 7.06 17.07 2.52
C ASP A 174 8.18 16.34 3.29
N GLY A 175 8.36 15.04 3.05
CA GLY A 175 9.37 14.21 3.70
C GLY A 175 8.90 13.52 4.99
N THR A 176 7.60 13.64 5.34
CA THR A 176 6.96 12.94 6.46
C THR A 176 7.15 11.43 6.38
N PHE A 177 6.97 10.87 5.18
CA PHE A 177 7.09 9.44 4.92
C PHE A 177 8.43 9.07 4.32
#